data_AF-A0A812LEK0-F1
#
_entry.id   AF-A0A812LEK0-F1
#
_cell.length_a   1.000
_cell.length_b   1.000
_cell.length_c   1.000
_cell.angle_alpha   90.00
_cell.angle_beta   90.00
_cell.angle_gamma   90.00
#
_symmetry.space_group_name_H-M   'P 1'
#
loop_
_entity.id
_entity.type
_entity.pdbx_description
1 polymer ?
#
loop_
_entity_poly.entity_id
_entity_poly.type
_entity_poly.pdbx_seq_one_letter_code
_entity_poly.pdbx_strand_id
1 'polypeptide(L)'
;MCPSTFGPEPKLPKLMAPAPLRATEPKHPRRVRKELRSLSVQQRDRVFNAMNVMKNMSTLQGQVSFGRRYVSYDDLVAQHLQAAAARHCDEAHLGQGFATYHRAFTLRFEESLLAVDPSIGALPYWDYNIEARSKDPRQSEIWEWFGSSEGDPAQGNAVKDGRFGHWRVAAAKEISNLSNSFGLL
;
A
#
# COMPACT_ATOMS: atom_id res chain seq x y z
N MET A 1 11.09 3.86 22.11
CA MET A 1 10.28 5.04 22.49
C MET A 1 11.13 6.28 22.26
N CYS A 2 10.68 7.21 21.42
CA CYS A 2 11.34 8.52 21.28
C CYS A 2 11.19 9.28 22.61
N PRO A 3 12.24 9.90 23.14
CA PRO A 3 12.13 10.68 24.37
C PRO A 3 11.25 11.91 24.10
N SER A 4 10.10 11.97 24.77
CA SER A 4 9.23 13.13 24.79
C SER A 4 9.52 13.97 26.03
N THR A 5 10.18 15.12 25.85
CA THR A 5 10.27 16.13 26.92
C THR A 5 8.99 16.96 26.90
N PHE A 6 8.05 16.65 27.79
CA PHE A 6 6.87 17.49 28.02
C PHE A 6 7.16 18.48 29.15
N GLY A 7 7.14 19.78 28.84
CA GLY A 7 7.04 20.84 29.84
C GLY A 7 5.62 20.92 30.43
N PRO A 8 5.40 21.75 31.46
CA PRO A 8 4.10 21.85 32.11
C PRO A 8 2.99 22.29 31.14
N GLU A 9 1.84 21.63 31.26
CA GLU A 9 0.69 21.77 30.37
C GLU A 9 0.04 23.17 30.52
N PRO A 10 -0.06 23.98 29.44
CA PRO A 10 -0.75 25.27 29.52
C PRO A 10 -2.27 25.06 29.67
N LYS A 11 -2.90 25.89 30.50
CA LYS A 11 -4.37 25.86 30.72
C LYS A 11 -5.11 26.09 29.39
N LEU A 12 -5.87 25.08 28.94
CA LEU A 12 -6.67 25.17 27.73
C LEU A 12 -7.80 26.23 27.89
N PRO A 13 -8.01 27.11 26.91
CA PRO A 13 -9.19 27.97 26.87
C PRO A 13 -10.46 27.13 26.66
N LYS A 14 -11.58 27.61 27.21
CA LYS A 14 -12.90 26.98 27.03
C LYS A 14 -13.21 26.83 25.54
N LEU A 15 -13.41 25.59 25.09
CA LEU A 15 -13.82 25.27 23.72
C LEU A 15 -15.16 25.95 23.43
N MET A 16 -15.17 26.92 22.51
CA MET A 16 -16.42 27.33 21.86
C MET A 16 -16.87 26.21 20.94
N ALA A 17 -18.17 25.88 20.95
CA ALA A 17 -18.72 24.90 20.03
C ALA A 17 -18.39 25.31 18.58
N PRO A 18 -17.75 24.44 17.78
CA PRO A 18 -17.41 24.77 16.41
C PRO A 18 -18.71 25.00 15.63
N ALA A 19 -18.79 26.11 14.89
CA ALA A 19 -19.84 26.32 13.92
C ALA A 19 -19.87 25.12 12.95
N PRO A 20 -21.05 24.64 12.52
CA PRO A 20 -21.13 23.54 11.59
C PRO A 20 -20.39 23.94 10.31
N LEU A 21 -19.31 23.22 9.99
CA LEU A 21 -18.60 23.36 8.73
C LEU A 21 -19.59 23.05 7.62
N ARG A 22 -19.97 24.08 6.86
CA ARG A 22 -20.81 23.93 5.67
C ARG A 22 -20.01 23.08 4.68
N ALA A 23 -20.38 21.82 4.52
CA ALA A 23 -19.70 20.92 3.60
C ALA A 23 -19.87 21.47 2.18
N THR A 24 -18.79 21.99 1.61
CA THR A 24 -18.73 22.26 0.18
C THR A 24 -18.81 20.92 -0.55
N GLU A 25 -19.60 20.85 -1.62
CA GLU A 25 -19.60 19.73 -2.55
C GLU A 25 -18.14 19.39 -2.91
N PRO A 26 -17.69 18.14 -2.68
CA PRO A 26 -16.31 17.80 -2.96
C PRO A 26 -16.04 17.98 -4.46
N LYS A 27 -15.00 18.76 -4.79
CA LYS A 27 -14.53 18.99 -6.18
C LYS A 27 -14.19 17.71 -6.94
N HIS A 28 -14.12 16.57 -6.26
CA HIS A 28 -13.86 15.26 -6.82
C HIS A 28 -14.92 14.26 -6.34
N PRO A 29 -15.34 13.31 -7.21
CA PRO A 29 -16.24 12.25 -6.79
C PRO A 29 -15.65 11.47 -5.62
N ARG A 30 -16.52 11.11 -4.67
CA ARG A 30 -16.13 10.32 -3.51
C ARG A 30 -15.59 8.96 -3.98
N ARG A 31 -14.37 8.61 -3.57
CA ARG A 31 -13.79 7.28 -3.81
C ARG A 31 -14.50 6.26 -2.92
N VAL A 32 -14.89 5.13 -3.49
CA VAL A 32 -15.52 4.01 -2.78
C VAL A 32 -14.67 2.76 -2.98
N ARG A 33 -13.95 2.36 -1.94
CA ARG A 33 -13.17 1.12 -1.92
C ARG A 33 -14.13 -0.07 -1.81
N LYS A 34 -13.95 -1.05 -2.68
CA LYS A 34 -14.81 -2.24 -2.76
C LYS A 34 -14.00 -3.49 -2.45
N GLU A 35 -14.68 -4.52 -1.98
CA GLU A 35 -14.08 -5.83 -1.76
C GLU A 35 -13.61 -6.39 -3.12
N LEU A 36 -12.42 -6.96 -3.19
CA LEU A 36 -11.77 -7.38 -4.43
C LEU A 36 -12.63 -8.34 -5.28
N ARG A 37 -13.32 -9.29 -4.65
CA ARG A 37 -14.20 -10.29 -5.29
C ARG A 37 -15.49 -9.67 -5.84
N SER A 38 -15.93 -8.55 -5.26
CA SER A 38 -17.08 -7.79 -5.77
C SER A 38 -16.79 -7.03 -7.07
N LEU A 39 -15.51 -6.93 -7.48
CA LEU A 39 -15.14 -6.34 -8.77
C LEU A 39 -15.43 -7.32 -9.92
N SER A 40 -15.93 -6.78 -11.03
CA SER A 40 -15.93 -7.53 -12.29
C SER A 40 -14.50 -7.91 -12.70
N VAL A 41 -14.36 -8.94 -13.55
CA VAL A 41 -13.06 -9.36 -14.09
C VAL A 41 -12.31 -8.18 -14.71
N GLN A 42 -12.99 -7.36 -15.52
CA GLN A 42 -12.38 -6.19 -16.16
C GLN A 42 -11.90 -5.13 -15.17
N GLN A 43 -12.67 -4.86 -14.10
CA GLN A 43 -12.25 -3.91 -13.06
C GLN A 43 -11.02 -4.42 -12.31
N ARG A 44 -11.01 -5.71 -12.01
CA ARG A 44 -9.89 -6.37 -11.33
C ARG A 44 -8.64 -6.40 -12.21
N ASP A 45 -8.79 -6.68 -13.50
CA ASP A 45 -7.70 -6.62 -14.48
C ASP A 45 -7.06 -5.24 -14.54
N ARG A 46 -7.84 -4.16 -14.52
CA ARG A 46 -7.31 -2.79 -14.50
C ARG A 46 -6.45 -2.54 -13.27
N VAL A 47 -6.90 -2.99 -12.08
CA VAL A 47 -6.12 -2.87 -10.84
C VAL A 47 -4.78 -3.60 -10.96
N PHE A 48 -4.80 -4.87 -11.38
CA PHE A 48 -3.57 -5.68 -11.47
C PHE A 48 -2.63 -5.17 -12.57
N ASN A 49 -3.17 -4.73 -13.70
CA ASN A 49 -2.38 -4.15 -14.78
C ASN A 49 -1.72 -2.83 -14.34
N ALA A 50 -2.44 -1.97 -13.61
CA ALA A 50 -1.87 -0.74 -13.06
C ALA A 50 -0.77 -1.02 -12.02
N MET A 51 -0.93 -2.05 -11.18
CA MET A 51 0.14 -2.51 -10.27
C MET A 51 1.38 -3.00 -11.05
N ASN A 52 1.18 -3.74 -12.14
CA ASN A 52 2.27 -4.16 -13.02
C ASN A 52 2.99 -2.97 -13.69
N VAL A 53 2.26 -1.91 -14.07
CA VAL A 53 2.88 -0.66 -14.53
C VAL A 53 3.71 -0.03 -13.42
N MET A 54 3.14 0.11 -12.21
CA MET A 54 3.84 0.63 -11.03
C MET A 54 5.14 -0.12 -10.74
N LYS A 55 5.13 -1.45 -10.91
CA LYS A 55 6.31 -2.29 -10.68
C LYS A 55 7.40 -2.14 -11.74
N ASN A 56 7.02 -2.00 -13.00
CA ASN A 56 7.95 -2.05 -14.13
C ASN A 56 8.45 -0.67 -14.60
N MET A 57 7.97 0.42 -14.01
CA MET A 57 8.34 1.77 -14.41
C MET A 57 8.78 2.60 -13.20
N SER A 58 9.98 3.19 -13.30
CA SER A 58 10.54 4.05 -12.26
C SER A 58 9.66 5.27 -11.98
N THR A 59 9.76 5.86 -10.78
CA THR A 59 8.99 7.07 -10.44
C THR A 59 9.23 8.20 -11.43
N LEU A 60 10.47 8.41 -11.88
CA LEU A 60 10.78 9.46 -12.85
C LEU A 60 10.04 9.25 -14.18
N GLN A 61 10.12 8.04 -14.76
CA GLN A 61 9.46 7.72 -16.03
C GLN A 61 7.94 7.77 -15.91
N GLY A 62 7.39 7.26 -14.81
CA GLY A 62 5.95 7.28 -14.60
C GLY A 62 5.41 8.66 -14.27
N GLN A 63 6.18 9.55 -13.65
CA GLN A 63 5.77 10.95 -13.49
C GLN A 63 5.73 11.70 -14.81
N VAL A 64 6.59 11.37 -15.76
CA VAL A 64 6.52 11.90 -17.14
C VAL A 64 5.24 11.40 -17.83
N SER A 65 4.88 10.14 -17.63
CA SER A 65 3.77 9.49 -18.37
C SER A 65 2.39 9.71 -17.74
N PHE A 66 2.31 9.71 -16.41
CA PHE A 66 1.08 9.67 -15.61
C PHE A 66 0.94 10.87 -14.66
N GLY A 67 1.95 11.75 -14.61
CA GLY A 67 1.95 12.95 -13.79
C GLY A 67 2.49 12.76 -12.37
N ARG A 68 2.60 13.87 -11.65
CA ARG A 68 3.33 13.99 -10.36
C ARG A 68 2.88 13.06 -9.23
N ARG A 69 1.67 12.50 -9.30
CA ARG A 69 1.13 11.58 -8.28
C ARG A 69 1.62 10.14 -8.44
N TYR A 70 2.17 9.81 -9.60
CA TYR A 70 2.77 8.50 -9.82
C TYR A 70 4.01 8.30 -8.93
N VAL A 71 4.07 7.12 -8.33
CA VAL A 71 5.22 6.58 -7.58
C VAL A 71 5.34 5.09 -7.92
N SER A 72 6.55 4.64 -8.20
CA SER A 72 6.82 3.22 -8.51
C SER A 72 6.52 2.33 -7.31
N TYR A 73 6.27 1.05 -7.57
CA TYR A 73 6.03 0.06 -6.52
C TYR A 73 7.25 -0.05 -5.59
N ASP A 74 8.46 -0.10 -6.14
CA ASP A 74 9.67 -0.29 -5.35
C ASP A 74 10.05 0.94 -4.53
N ASP A 75 9.72 2.16 -4.98
CA ASP A 75 9.89 3.36 -4.17
C ASP A 75 8.91 3.40 -2.98
N LEU A 76 7.70 2.84 -3.13
CA LEU A 76 6.77 2.68 -2.01
C LEU A 76 7.29 1.63 -1.01
N VAL A 77 7.86 0.52 -1.48
CA VAL A 77 8.51 -0.47 -0.60
C VAL A 77 9.69 0.17 0.13
N ALA A 78 10.53 0.95 -0.56
CA ALA A 78 11.66 1.67 0.04
C ALA A 78 11.20 2.66 1.11
N GLN A 79 10.12 3.40 0.85
CA GLN A 79 9.52 4.31 1.83
C GLN A 79 9.04 3.56 3.08
N HIS A 80 8.39 2.40 2.90
CA HIS A 80 7.94 1.57 4.02
C HIS A 80 9.13 1.03 4.82
N LEU A 81 10.15 0.51 4.14
CA LEU A 81 11.36 0.01 4.77
C LEU A 81 12.08 1.10 5.58
N GLN A 82 12.17 2.31 5.06
CA GLN A 82 12.72 3.45 5.80
C GLN A 82 11.92 3.76 7.06
N ALA A 83 10.59 3.73 7.01
CA ALA A 83 9.76 3.99 8.19
C ALA A 83 9.80 2.84 9.22
N ALA A 84 10.06 1.61 8.78
CA ALA A 84 10.02 0.42 9.61
C ALA A 84 11.37 0.04 10.24
N ALA A 85 12.45 0.20 9.47
CA ALA A 85 13.77 -0.37 9.77
C ALA A 85 14.86 0.70 9.99
N ALA A 86 14.47 1.97 10.06
CA ALA A 86 15.41 3.02 10.42
C ALA A 86 16.00 2.79 11.83
N ARG A 87 17.29 3.08 11.98
CA ARG A 87 18.02 2.80 13.24
C ARG A 87 17.55 3.66 14.42
N HIS A 88 16.98 4.83 14.16
CA HIS A 88 16.56 5.76 15.23
C HIS A 88 15.23 5.37 15.86
N CYS A 89 14.24 4.94 15.07
CA CYS A 89 12.99 4.34 15.55
C CYS A 89 12.17 3.69 14.42
N ASP A 90 11.22 2.85 14.81
CA ASP A 90 10.11 2.40 13.97
C ASP A 90 8.97 3.43 14.04
N GLU A 91 8.67 4.03 12.89
CA GLU A 91 7.65 5.07 12.71
C GLU A 91 6.32 4.48 12.19
N ALA A 92 6.33 3.22 11.71
CA ALA A 92 5.22 2.62 10.99
C ALA A 92 4.43 1.59 11.81
N HIS A 93 5.03 0.84 12.75
CA HIS A 93 4.35 -0.32 13.38
C HIS A 93 4.13 -0.19 14.89
N LEU A 94 5.20 -0.03 15.68
CA LEU A 94 5.14 -0.18 17.14
C LEU A 94 4.85 1.13 17.89
N GLY A 95 4.04 2.01 17.29
CA GLY A 95 3.75 3.33 17.84
C GLY A 95 2.37 3.88 17.48
N GLN A 96 2.04 5.04 18.06
CA GLN A 96 0.75 5.73 17.83
C GLN A 96 0.55 6.14 16.35
N GLY A 97 1.64 6.24 15.59
CA GLY A 97 1.63 6.53 14.16
C GLY A 97 1.11 5.37 13.29
N PHE A 98 0.95 4.15 13.80
CA PHE A 98 0.59 2.98 13.00
C PHE A 98 -0.59 3.22 12.06
N ALA A 99 -1.73 3.63 12.62
CA ALA A 99 -2.96 3.78 11.86
C ALA A 99 -2.92 4.95 10.88
N THR A 100 -2.28 6.07 11.25
CA THR A 100 -2.18 7.26 10.40
C THR A 100 -1.18 7.07 9.29
N TYR A 101 -0.03 6.44 9.57
CA TYR A 101 0.99 6.08 8.59
C TYR A 101 0.39 5.16 7.51
N HIS A 102 -0.20 4.03 7.90
CA HIS A 102 -0.74 3.07 6.94
C HIS A 102 -1.91 3.63 6.13
N ARG A 103 -2.73 4.51 6.72
CA ARG A 103 -3.79 5.21 5.97
C ARG A 103 -3.21 6.15 4.91
N ALA A 104 -2.19 6.93 5.26
CA ALA A 104 -1.51 7.83 4.33
C ALA A 104 -0.73 7.06 3.24
N PHE A 105 -0.05 5.98 3.62
CA PHE A 105 0.66 5.09 2.71
C PHE A 105 -0.28 4.45 1.70
N THR A 106 -1.42 3.92 2.17
CA THR A 106 -2.47 3.36 1.30
C THR A 106 -3.06 4.40 0.36
N LEU A 107 -3.25 5.65 0.83
CA LEU A 107 -3.70 6.75 -0.04
C LEU A 107 -2.66 7.05 -1.13
N ARG A 108 -1.36 7.08 -0.79
CA ARG A 108 -0.28 7.30 -1.76
C ARG A 108 -0.23 6.19 -2.82
N PHE A 109 -0.38 4.94 -2.40
CA PHE A 109 -0.51 3.80 -3.32
C PHE A 109 -1.71 3.96 -4.25
N GLU A 110 -2.89 4.30 -3.69
CA GLU A 110 -4.11 4.55 -4.47
C GLU A 110 -3.94 5.71 -5.45
N GLU A 111 -3.26 6.79 -5.07
CA GLU A 111 -3.01 7.92 -5.97
C GLU A 111 -2.10 7.55 -7.14
N SER A 112 -1.09 6.71 -6.93
CA SER A 112 -0.26 6.19 -8.01
C SER A 112 -1.04 5.25 -8.92
N LEU A 113 -1.82 4.33 -8.34
CA LEU A 113 -2.69 3.41 -9.08
C LEU A 113 -3.67 4.17 -9.98
N LEU A 114 -4.30 5.23 -9.45
CA LEU A 114 -5.25 6.07 -10.19
C LEU A 114 -4.57 7.05 -11.15
N ALA A 115 -3.28 7.33 -10.98
CA ALA A 115 -2.52 8.07 -11.99
C ALA A 115 -2.33 7.22 -13.26
N VAL A 116 -2.13 5.91 -13.09
CA VAL A 116 -2.03 4.96 -14.21
C VAL A 116 -3.39 4.75 -14.88
N ASP A 117 -4.44 4.46 -14.10
CA ASP A 117 -5.80 4.26 -14.62
C ASP A 117 -6.86 4.87 -13.68
N PRO A 118 -7.37 6.08 -14.00
CA PRO A 118 -8.41 6.73 -13.21
C PRO A 118 -9.74 5.97 -13.16
N SER A 119 -10.00 5.07 -14.13
CA SER A 119 -11.26 4.34 -14.22
C SER A 119 -11.42 3.24 -13.15
N ILE A 120 -10.33 2.90 -12.45
CA ILE A 120 -10.35 2.04 -11.27
C ILE A 120 -11.21 2.66 -10.15
N GLY A 121 -11.22 4.00 -10.04
CA GLY A 121 -12.03 4.76 -9.09
C GLY A 121 -11.53 4.75 -7.65
N ALA A 122 -11.11 3.59 -7.11
CA ALA A 122 -10.52 3.46 -5.77
C ALA A 122 -9.75 2.14 -5.61
N LEU A 123 -8.81 2.09 -4.66
CA LEU A 123 -8.08 0.86 -4.33
C LEU A 123 -9.06 -0.17 -3.72
N PRO A 124 -9.14 -1.42 -4.23
CA PRO A 124 -9.94 -2.46 -3.58
C PRO A 124 -9.33 -2.90 -2.24
N TYR A 125 -10.13 -3.57 -1.42
CA TYR A 125 -9.65 -4.24 -0.21
C TYR A 125 -9.87 -5.75 -0.28
N TRP A 126 -9.03 -6.49 0.43
CA TRP A 126 -9.20 -7.92 0.64
C TRP A 126 -9.89 -8.14 2.00
N ASP A 127 -11.10 -8.70 1.98
CA ASP A 127 -11.70 -9.22 3.21
C ASP A 127 -11.16 -10.63 3.49
N TYR A 128 -10.14 -10.70 4.34
CA TYR A 128 -9.49 -11.95 4.75
C TYR A 128 -10.34 -12.77 5.74
N ASN A 129 -11.46 -12.22 6.26
CA ASN A 129 -12.37 -13.00 7.11
C ASN A 129 -13.05 -14.14 6.33
N ILE A 130 -13.12 -14.03 5.00
CA ILE A 130 -13.60 -15.09 4.12
C ILE A 130 -12.67 -16.32 4.22
N GLU A 131 -11.36 -16.11 4.07
CA GLU A 131 -10.35 -17.17 4.22
C GLU A 131 -10.29 -17.70 5.64
N ALA A 132 -10.35 -16.82 6.64
CA ALA A 132 -10.27 -17.20 8.05
C ALA A 132 -11.41 -18.14 8.49
N ARG A 133 -12.53 -18.17 7.75
CA ARG A 133 -13.67 -19.06 8.00
C ARG A 133 -13.64 -20.33 7.14
N SER A 134 -12.71 -20.44 6.21
CA SER A 134 -12.58 -21.60 5.32
C SER A 134 -11.86 -22.77 6.02
N LYS A 135 -12.03 -23.99 5.50
CA LYS A 135 -11.30 -25.17 6.01
C LYS A 135 -9.81 -25.10 5.74
N ASP A 136 -9.43 -24.52 4.61
CA ASP A 136 -8.05 -24.32 4.21
C ASP A 136 -7.92 -23.00 3.43
N PRO A 137 -7.35 -21.95 4.03
CA PRO A 137 -7.21 -20.65 3.38
C PRO A 137 -6.32 -20.70 2.14
N ARG A 138 -5.46 -21.72 1.99
CA ARG A 138 -4.58 -21.93 0.83
C ARG A 138 -5.35 -22.32 -0.44
N GLN A 139 -6.61 -22.69 -0.31
CA GLN A 139 -7.50 -23.04 -1.43
C GLN A 139 -8.37 -21.86 -1.89
N SER A 140 -8.13 -20.65 -1.37
CA SER A 140 -8.89 -19.47 -1.77
C SER A 140 -8.61 -19.07 -3.22
N GLU A 141 -9.65 -18.58 -3.91
CA GLU A 141 -9.55 -17.99 -5.26
C GLU A 141 -8.57 -16.81 -5.33
N ILE A 142 -8.22 -16.18 -4.20
CA ILE A 142 -7.27 -15.07 -4.19
C ILE A 142 -5.90 -15.47 -4.74
N TRP A 143 -5.51 -16.74 -4.55
CA TRP A 143 -4.24 -17.28 -5.03
C TRP A 143 -4.22 -17.49 -6.55
N GLU A 144 -5.38 -17.54 -7.20
CA GLU A 144 -5.45 -17.51 -8.68
C GLU A 144 -4.97 -16.16 -9.24
N TRP A 145 -5.10 -15.08 -8.46
CA TRP A 145 -4.68 -13.74 -8.88
C TRP A 145 -3.31 -13.36 -8.36
N PHE A 146 -3.02 -13.62 -7.08
CA PHE A 146 -1.76 -13.20 -6.45
C PHE A 146 -0.63 -14.22 -6.59
N GLY A 147 -0.93 -15.43 -7.07
CA GLY A 147 0.00 -16.54 -7.17
C GLY A 147 -0.20 -17.55 -6.03
N SER A 148 0.35 -18.73 -6.22
CA SER A 148 0.30 -19.86 -5.31
C SER A 148 0.67 -19.46 -3.88
N SER A 149 -0.11 -19.93 -2.89
CA SER A 149 0.04 -19.54 -1.48
C SER A 149 1.38 -19.93 -0.86
N GLU A 150 2.02 -20.99 -1.37
CA GLU A 150 3.27 -21.55 -0.83
C GLU A 150 4.48 -21.33 -1.77
N GLY A 151 4.25 -20.90 -3.02
CA GLY A 151 5.29 -20.86 -4.05
C GLY A 151 5.85 -22.24 -4.42
N ASP A 152 6.99 -22.25 -5.12
CA ASP A 152 7.70 -23.47 -5.53
C ASP A 152 8.80 -23.87 -4.52
N PRO A 153 8.64 -24.96 -3.75
CA PRO A 153 9.62 -25.40 -2.75
C PRO A 153 10.99 -25.77 -3.35
N ALA A 154 11.04 -26.21 -4.60
CA ALA A 154 12.30 -26.50 -5.28
C ALA A 154 13.08 -25.21 -5.61
N GLN A 155 12.44 -24.04 -5.49
CA GLN A 155 12.98 -22.74 -5.83
C GLN A 155 12.90 -21.76 -4.65
N GLY A 156 13.01 -22.29 -3.43
CA GLY A 156 13.01 -21.47 -2.21
C GLY A 156 11.67 -20.80 -1.94
N ASN A 157 10.56 -21.46 -2.31
CA ASN A 157 9.18 -20.95 -2.21
C ASN A 157 8.93 -19.69 -3.07
N ALA A 158 9.66 -19.53 -4.17
CA ALA A 158 9.39 -18.46 -5.12
C ALA A 158 8.00 -18.60 -5.74
N VAL A 159 7.19 -17.54 -5.70
CA VAL A 159 5.90 -17.47 -6.39
C VAL A 159 6.14 -17.14 -7.86
N LYS A 160 5.72 -18.04 -8.77
CA LYS A 160 6.01 -17.95 -10.21
C LYS A 160 4.77 -17.90 -11.10
N ASP A 161 3.60 -17.89 -10.49
CA ASP A 161 2.30 -17.93 -11.11
C ASP A 161 1.46 -16.69 -10.72
N GLY A 162 0.20 -16.65 -11.16
CA GLY A 162 -0.67 -15.50 -10.97
C GLY A 162 -0.22 -14.25 -11.73
N ARG A 163 -0.78 -13.10 -11.35
CA ARG A 163 -0.57 -11.81 -12.03
C ARG A 163 0.79 -11.18 -11.74
N PHE A 164 1.49 -11.67 -10.71
CA PHE A 164 2.72 -11.09 -10.18
C PHE A 164 3.89 -12.08 -10.17
N GLY A 165 3.73 -13.31 -10.67
CA GLY A 165 4.80 -14.33 -10.67
C GLY A 165 6.07 -13.98 -11.45
N HIS A 166 6.04 -12.91 -12.25
CA HIS A 166 7.21 -12.37 -12.96
C HIS A 166 7.90 -11.23 -12.20
N TRP A 167 7.42 -10.87 -11.01
CA TRP A 167 7.98 -9.79 -10.24
C TRP A 167 9.31 -10.20 -9.61
N ARG A 168 10.32 -9.36 -9.84
CA ARG A 168 11.59 -9.43 -9.13
C ARG A 168 11.52 -8.54 -7.89
N VAL A 169 11.82 -9.08 -6.71
CA VAL A 169 12.12 -8.26 -5.53
C VAL A 169 13.52 -7.69 -5.70
N ALA A 170 13.64 -6.36 -5.70
CA ALA A 170 14.93 -5.70 -5.92
C ALA A 170 15.87 -5.96 -4.73
N ALA A 171 17.18 -6.02 -5.00
CA ALA A 171 18.16 -6.00 -3.92
C ALA A 171 18.13 -4.61 -3.27
N ALA A 172 18.19 -4.56 -1.94
CA ALA A 172 18.08 -3.31 -1.19
C ALA A 172 19.05 -2.24 -1.72
N LYS A 173 20.31 -2.62 -1.96
CA LYS A 173 21.39 -1.74 -2.48
C LYS A 173 21.07 -1.01 -3.78
N GLU A 174 20.04 -1.43 -4.52
CA GLU A 174 19.61 -0.75 -5.75
C GLU A 174 18.87 0.56 -5.46
N ILE A 175 18.20 0.66 -4.30
CA ILE A 175 17.21 1.71 -4.01
C ILE A 175 17.28 2.24 -2.56
N SER A 176 17.86 1.47 -1.62
CA SER A 176 17.89 1.77 -0.19
C SER A 176 19.22 1.36 0.46
N ASN A 177 19.60 2.08 1.53
CA ASN A 177 20.69 1.70 2.42
C ASN A 177 20.24 0.79 3.59
N LEU A 178 18.95 0.49 3.65
CA LEU A 178 18.34 -0.45 4.58
C LEU A 178 17.91 -1.69 3.80
N SER A 179 17.92 -2.85 4.44
CA SER A 179 17.46 -4.10 3.85
C SER A 179 16.71 -4.95 4.86
N ASN A 180 15.89 -5.87 4.37
CA ASN A 180 15.43 -6.99 5.19
C ASN A 180 16.59 -7.97 5.46
N SER A 181 16.32 -9.03 6.22
CA SER A 181 17.31 -10.06 6.60
C SER A 181 17.89 -10.84 5.42
N PHE A 182 17.31 -10.73 4.22
CA PHE A 182 17.76 -11.38 2.99
C PHE A 182 18.52 -10.41 2.06
N GLY A 183 18.76 -9.17 2.48
CA GLY A 183 19.42 -8.15 1.63
C GLY A 183 18.52 -7.59 0.51
N LEU A 184 17.23 -7.88 0.57
CA LEU A 184 16.23 -7.39 -0.37
C LEU A 184 15.52 -6.16 0.20
N LEU A 185 14.87 -5.41 -0.71
CA LEU A 185 13.93 -4.34 -0.37
C LEU A 185 12.77 -4.85 0.49
#